data_AF-A0A6M4PC52-F1
#
_entry.id   AF-A0A6M4PC52-F1
#
_cell.length_a   1.000
_cell.length_b   1.000
_cell.length_c   1.000
_cell.angle_alpha   90.00
_cell.angle_beta   90.00
_cell.angle_gamma   90.00
#
_symmetry.space_group_name_H-M   'P 1'
#
loop_
_entity.id
_entity.type
_entity.pdbx_description
1 polymer ?
#
loop_
_entity_poly.entity_id
_entity_poly.type
_entity_poly.pdbx_seq_one_letter_code
_entity_poly.pdbx_strand_id
1 'polypeptide(L)'
;MSISPTVDKDTVIARARAAIENRTKYIESLFDAAQASAAAREKVADATRAAERANADHAAAYKEALDAGWTVAELTGSGLTAPTPVGKKSSKTSKRTTGRSTPRRRVGAENTAGPDRQPDDAASSPAPDVSTEPQPSPAPAH
;
A
#
# COMPACT_ATOMS: atom_id res chain seq x y z
N MET A 1 -56.46 12.38 -21.22
CA MET A 1 -56.17 13.44 -20.23
C MET A 1 -54.79 13.17 -19.68
N SER A 2 -53.80 14.01 -19.98
CA SER A 2 -52.42 13.83 -19.52
C SER A 2 -52.24 14.58 -18.21
N ILE A 3 -52.02 13.84 -17.12
CA ILE A 3 -51.79 14.42 -15.79
C ILE A 3 -50.28 14.58 -15.65
N SER A 4 -49.77 15.78 -15.88
CA SER A 4 -48.37 16.09 -15.58
C SER A 4 -48.20 16.10 -14.06
N PRO A 5 -47.29 15.31 -13.47
CA PRO A 5 -47.09 15.33 -12.04
C PRO A 5 -46.47 16.68 -11.64
N THR A 6 -47.22 17.49 -10.91
CA THR A 6 -46.69 18.71 -10.29
C THR A 6 -45.76 18.30 -9.16
N VAL A 7 -44.46 18.54 -9.32
CA VAL A 7 -43.47 18.27 -8.28
C VAL A 7 -43.60 19.33 -7.19
N ASP A 8 -43.98 18.90 -5.98
CA ASP A 8 -44.03 19.76 -4.80
C ASP A 8 -42.61 20.17 -4.38
N LYS A 9 -42.33 21.47 -4.45
CA LYS A 9 -41.00 22.04 -4.20
C LYS A 9 -40.57 21.87 -2.75
N ASP A 10 -41.50 21.97 -1.81
CA ASP A 10 -41.19 21.86 -0.38
C ASP A 10 -40.79 20.42 -0.01
N THR A 11 -41.48 19.43 -0.58
CA THR A 11 -41.09 18.02 -0.45
C THR A 11 -39.71 17.74 -1.06
N VAL A 12 -39.37 18.35 -2.20
CA VAL A 12 -38.02 18.19 -2.80
C VAL A 12 -36.94 18.81 -1.92
N ILE A 13 -37.18 19.99 -1.35
CA ILE A 13 -36.23 20.65 -0.45
C ILE A 13 -36.05 19.85 0.84
N ALA A 14 -37.13 19.36 1.45
CA ALA A 14 -37.07 18.52 2.65
C ALA A 14 -36.29 17.22 2.39
N ARG A 15 -36.54 16.56 1.25
CA ARG A 15 -35.79 15.37 0.83
C ARG A 15 -34.32 15.67 0.58
N ALA A 16 -33.99 16.81 -0.02
CA ALA A 16 -32.61 17.22 -0.24
C ALA A 16 -31.87 17.45 1.08
N ARG A 17 -32.51 18.10 2.06
CA ARG A 17 -31.94 18.28 3.41
C ARG A 17 -31.68 16.95 4.10
N ALA A 18 -32.66 16.04 4.11
CA ALA A 18 -32.49 14.71 4.68
C ALA A 18 -31.38 13.91 3.99
N ALA A 19 -31.24 14.02 2.67
CA ALA A 19 -30.16 13.38 1.92
C ALA A 19 -28.78 13.96 2.29
N ILE A 20 -28.68 15.27 2.49
CA ILE A 20 -27.45 15.93 2.93
C ILE A 20 -27.07 15.45 4.34
N GLU A 21 -28.01 15.45 5.29
CA GLU A 21 -27.77 14.99 6.66
C GLU A 21 -27.30 13.52 6.71
N ASN A 22 -27.95 12.64 5.95
CA ASN A 22 -27.54 11.23 5.87
C ASN A 22 -26.15 11.08 5.27
N ARG A 23 -25.82 11.88 4.25
CA ARG A 23 -24.49 11.86 3.65
C ARG A 23 -23.42 12.35 4.62
N THR A 24 -23.70 13.39 5.41
CA THR A 24 -22.78 13.89 6.42
C THR A 24 -22.48 12.84 7.48
N LYS A 25 -23.52 12.20 8.04
CA LYS A 25 -23.35 11.10 9.01
C LYS A 25 -22.52 9.94 8.45
N TYR A 26 -22.73 9.60 7.18
CA TYR A 26 -21.95 8.56 6.53
C TYR A 26 -20.46 8.95 6.38
N ILE A 27 -20.18 10.21 6.00
CA ILE A 27 -18.81 10.71 5.87
C ILE A 27 -18.09 10.70 7.24
N GLU A 28 -18.76 11.12 8.30
CA GLU A 28 -18.22 11.07 9.67
C GLU A 28 -17.87 9.61 10.06
N SER A 29 -18.81 8.68 9.84
CA SER A 29 -18.57 7.27 10.13
C SER A 29 -17.41 6.66 9.34
N LEU A 30 -17.20 7.10 8.10
CA LEU A 30 -16.07 6.67 7.27
C LEU A 30 -14.75 7.22 7.80
N PHE A 31 -14.73 8.46 8.31
CA PHE A 31 -13.54 9.05 8.88
C PHE A 31 -13.15 8.34 10.18
N ASP A 32 -14.12 8.10 11.07
CA ASP A 32 -13.90 7.34 12.30
C ASP A 32 -13.39 5.94 12.00
N ALA A 33 -13.99 5.24 11.02
CA ALA A 33 -13.55 3.92 10.60
C ALA A 33 -12.14 3.94 9.99
N ALA A 34 -11.79 4.98 9.22
CA ALA A 34 -10.46 5.14 8.64
C ALA A 34 -9.40 5.37 9.72
N GLN A 35 -9.70 6.22 10.72
CA GLN A 35 -8.82 6.45 11.86
C GLN A 35 -8.64 5.18 12.70
N ALA A 36 -9.72 4.47 13.00
CA ALA A 36 -9.67 3.20 13.72
C ALA A 36 -8.83 2.16 12.96
N SER A 37 -8.98 2.10 11.63
CA SER A 37 -8.17 1.21 10.80
C SER A 37 -6.69 1.60 10.80
N ALA A 38 -6.35 2.88 10.80
CA ALA A 38 -4.96 3.34 10.84
C ALA A 38 -4.32 2.97 12.18
N ALA A 39 -4.99 3.26 13.30
CA ALA A 39 -4.52 2.91 14.64
C ALA A 39 -4.36 1.38 14.82
N ALA A 40 -5.27 0.59 14.25
CA ALA A 40 -5.15 -0.88 14.28
C ALA A 40 -3.91 -1.36 13.51
N ARG A 41 -3.61 -0.78 12.35
CA ARG A 41 -2.42 -1.13 11.56
C ARG A 41 -1.13 -0.78 12.28
N GLU A 42 -1.08 0.35 12.96
CA GLU A 42 0.07 0.76 13.78
C GLU A 42 0.32 -0.25 14.91
N LYS A 43 -0.72 -0.62 15.67
CA LYS A 43 -0.61 -1.66 16.71
C LYS A 43 -0.12 -2.99 16.18
N VAL A 44 -0.58 -3.42 15.00
CA VAL A 44 -0.11 -4.64 14.36
C VAL A 44 1.35 -4.52 13.94
N ALA A 45 1.77 -3.38 13.40
CA ALA A 45 3.16 -3.15 13.02
C ALA A 45 4.09 -3.19 14.24
N ASP A 46 3.70 -2.56 15.35
CA ASP A 46 4.46 -2.57 16.59
C ASP A 46 4.55 -3.98 17.20
N ALA A 47 3.42 -4.70 17.25
CA ALA A 47 3.40 -6.09 17.71
C ALA A 47 4.27 -7.00 16.83
N THR A 48 4.28 -6.75 15.51
CA THR A 48 5.12 -7.51 14.56
C THR A 48 6.60 -7.23 14.82
N ARG A 49 6.99 -5.96 14.99
CA ARG A 49 8.38 -5.59 15.34
C ARG A 49 8.82 -6.20 16.68
N ALA A 50 7.94 -6.22 17.68
CA ALA A 50 8.22 -6.85 18.97
C ALA A 50 8.39 -8.37 18.84
N ALA A 51 7.53 -9.04 18.08
CA ALA A 51 7.63 -10.47 17.82
C ALA A 51 8.91 -10.82 17.04
N GLU A 52 9.30 -10.00 16.05
CA GLU A 52 10.55 -10.17 15.31
C GLU A 52 11.77 -10.03 16.23
N ARG A 53 11.77 -9.04 17.13
CA ARG A 53 12.84 -8.88 18.12
C ARG A 53 12.94 -10.06 19.06
N ALA A 54 11.81 -10.52 19.62
CA ALA A 54 11.79 -11.70 20.48
C ALA A 54 12.29 -12.96 19.76
N ASN A 55 11.95 -13.13 18.47
CA ASN A 55 12.45 -14.25 17.68
C ASN A 55 13.96 -14.12 17.37
N ALA A 56 14.46 -12.90 17.15
CA ALA A 56 15.89 -12.65 16.99
C ALA A 56 16.67 -12.95 18.28
N ASP A 57 16.16 -12.51 19.43
CA ASP A 57 16.75 -12.78 20.74
C ASP A 57 16.75 -14.29 21.04
N HIS A 58 15.64 -14.97 20.74
CA HIS A 58 15.56 -16.43 20.86
C HIS A 58 16.54 -17.15 19.92
N ALA A 59 16.71 -16.66 18.69
CA ALA A 59 17.68 -17.21 17.76
C ALA A 59 19.13 -17.00 18.20
N ALA A 60 19.44 -15.84 18.78
CA ALA A 60 20.75 -15.55 19.36
C ALA A 60 21.04 -16.48 20.55
N ALA A 61 20.10 -16.62 21.49
CA ALA A 61 20.23 -17.52 22.64
C ALA A 61 20.37 -18.99 22.22
N TYR A 62 19.60 -19.43 21.22
CA TYR A 62 19.71 -20.78 20.69
C TYR A 62 21.09 -21.02 20.07
N LYS A 63 21.64 -20.04 19.33
CA LYS A 63 22.99 -20.12 18.79
C LYS A 63 24.05 -20.16 19.90
N GLU A 64 23.92 -19.31 20.92
CA GLU A 64 24.84 -19.30 22.07
C GLU A 64 24.87 -20.65 22.79
N ALA A 65 23.71 -21.30 22.94
CA ALA A 65 23.65 -22.65 23.52
C ALA A 65 24.43 -23.67 22.67
N LEU A 66 24.28 -23.61 21.34
CA LEU A 66 25.05 -24.46 20.43
C LEU A 66 26.55 -24.17 20.52
N ASP A 67 26.94 -22.89 20.56
CA ASP A 67 28.34 -22.47 20.69
C ASP A 67 28.93 -22.87 22.06
N ALA A 68 28.09 -22.95 23.11
CA ALA A 68 28.45 -23.48 24.43
C ALA A 68 28.51 -25.02 24.51
N GLY A 69 28.27 -25.72 23.38
CA GLY A 69 28.40 -27.17 23.27
C GLY A 69 27.12 -27.96 23.53
N TRP A 70 25.97 -27.30 23.71
CA TRP A 70 24.68 -28.00 23.76
C TRP A 70 24.31 -28.51 22.37
N THR A 71 23.82 -29.74 22.29
CA THR A 71 23.35 -30.29 21.02
C THR A 71 21.90 -29.93 20.75
N VAL A 72 21.53 -29.90 19.46
CA VAL A 72 20.12 -29.71 19.04
C VAL A 72 19.20 -30.76 19.67
N ALA A 73 19.66 -32.00 19.85
CA ALA A 73 18.90 -33.08 20.47
C ALA A 73 18.60 -32.81 21.95
N GLU A 74 19.54 -32.21 22.68
CA GLU A 74 19.37 -31.83 24.08
C GLU A 74 18.45 -30.61 24.23
N LEU A 75 18.59 -29.62 23.35
CA LEU A 75 17.69 -28.45 23.32
C LEU A 75 16.25 -28.87 23.00
N THR A 76 16.06 -29.71 21.97
CA THR A 76 14.72 -30.23 21.65
C THR A 76 14.18 -31.19 22.71
N GLY A 77 15.05 -31.99 23.35
CA GLY A 77 14.69 -32.88 24.45
C GLY A 77 14.22 -32.14 25.71
N SER A 78 14.66 -30.90 25.93
CA SER A 78 14.18 -30.02 27.01
C SER A 78 12.87 -29.28 26.67
N GLY A 79 12.31 -29.50 25.49
CA GLY A 79 11.11 -28.83 25.00
C GLY A 79 11.39 -27.48 24.32
N LEU A 80 12.65 -27.12 24.10
CA LEU A 80 13.04 -25.92 23.37
C LEU A 80 12.85 -26.14 21.87
N THR A 81 11.90 -25.42 21.27
CA THR A 81 11.69 -25.45 19.82
C THR A 81 12.69 -24.56 19.09
N ALA A 82 13.19 -25.03 17.95
CA ALA A 82 14.09 -24.24 17.12
C ALA A 82 13.45 -22.88 16.71
N PRO A 83 14.23 -21.79 16.70
CA PRO A 83 13.76 -20.48 16.25
C PRO A 83 13.22 -20.52 14.81
N THR A 84 12.19 -19.73 14.53
CA THR A 84 11.63 -19.67 13.18
C THR A 84 12.59 -18.86 12.29
N PRO A 85 13.05 -19.38 11.14
CA PRO A 85 13.99 -18.67 10.29
C PRO A 85 13.36 -17.38 9.75
N VAL A 86 13.90 -16.23 10.19
CA VAL A 86 13.57 -14.91 9.65
C VAL A 86 14.06 -14.84 8.20
N GLY A 87 13.15 -14.89 7.23
CA GLY A 87 13.50 -14.71 5.82
C GLY A 87 13.08 -15.83 4.88
N LYS A 88 12.66 -17.00 5.38
CA LYS A 88 11.87 -17.91 4.54
C LYS A 88 10.46 -17.33 4.49
N LYS A 89 10.18 -16.52 3.45
CA LYS A 89 8.81 -16.17 3.04
C LYS A 89 7.97 -17.43 3.24
N SER A 90 7.07 -17.41 4.22
CA SER A 90 6.11 -18.50 4.35
C SER A 90 5.48 -18.61 2.99
N SER A 91 5.64 -19.77 2.36
CA SER A 91 5.11 -20.08 1.05
C SER A 91 3.59 -20.11 1.21
N LYS A 92 2.99 -18.91 1.27
CA LYS A 92 1.57 -18.73 1.16
C LYS A 92 1.27 -19.31 -0.21
N THR A 93 0.72 -20.53 -0.21
CA THR A 93 0.18 -21.17 -1.39
C THR A 93 -0.83 -20.18 -1.95
N SER A 94 -0.36 -19.38 -2.89
CA SER A 94 -1.13 -18.43 -3.65
C SER A 94 -2.00 -19.30 -4.54
N LYS A 95 -3.21 -19.62 -4.08
CA LYS A 95 -4.29 -20.05 -4.96
C LYS A 95 -4.57 -18.86 -5.88
N ARG A 96 -3.78 -18.79 -6.95
CA ARG A 96 -4.00 -17.94 -8.10
C ARG A 96 -5.24 -18.51 -8.81
N THR A 97 -6.42 -18.12 -8.36
CA THR A 97 -7.66 -18.35 -9.12
C THR A 97 -7.60 -17.45 -10.35
N THR A 98 -6.91 -17.94 -11.37
CA THR A 98 -7.10 -17.50 -12.74
C THR A 98 -8.53 -17.85 -13.15
N GLY A 99 -9.33 -16.84 -13.50
CA GLY A 99 -10.55 -17.09 -14.27
C GLY A 99 -11.79 -16.38 -13.76
N ARG A 100 -11.93 -15.09 -14.09
CA ARG A 100 -13.19 -14.63 -14.68
C ARG A 100 -12.95 -13.39 -15.53
N SER A 101 -12.58 -13.67 -16.78
CA SER A 101 -12.68 -12.75 -17.91
C SER A 101 -14.06 -12.10 -17.90
N THR A 102 -14.12 -10.78 -17.71
CA THR A 102 -15.31 -9.99 -18.06
C THR A 102 -15.25 -9.72 -19.56
N PRO A 103 -16.25 -10.15 -20.36
CA PRO A 103 -16.28 -9.81 -21.78
C PRO A 103 -16.52 -8.31 -21.90
N ARG A 104 -15.50 -7.54 -22.31
CA ARG A 104 -15.71 -6.19 -22.83
C ARG A 104 -16.52 -6.33 -24.12
N ARG A 105 -17.82 -6.02 -24.05
CA ARG A 105 -18.64 -5.74 -25.23
C ARG A 105 -17.92 -4.64 -26.03
N ARG A 106 -17.38 -5.00 -27.20
CA ARG A 106 -17.02 -4.05 -28.25
C ARG A 106 -18.31 -3.40 -28.73
N VAL A 107 -18.43 -2.10 -28.54
CA VAL A 107 -19.43 -1.26 -29.18
C VAL A 107 -18.65 -0.17 -29.91
N GLY A 108 -18.90 -0.02 -31.21
CA GLY A 108 -18.45 1.11 -32.01
C GLY A 108 -17.04 0.99 -32.58
N ALA A 109 -16.94 0.32 -33.72
CA ALA A 109 -15.95 0.68 -34.72
C ALA A 109 -16.47 1.93 -35.44
N GLU A 110 -15.72 3.03 -35.41
CA GLU A 110 -15.47 3.89 -36.59
C GLU A 110 -14.65 5.13 -36.21
N ASN A 111 -13.63 5.39 -37.02
CA ASN A 111 -12.89 6.64 -37.18
C ASN A 111 -11.96 7.07 -36.04
N THR A 112 -10.66 6.81 -36.19
CA THR A 112 -9.68 7.84 -36.60
C THR A 112 -8.39 7.15 -37.04
N ALA A 113 -7.99 7.46 -38.27
CA ALA A 113 -6.79 6.98 -38.93
C ALA A 113 -5.51 7.39 -38.20
N GLY A 114 -4.55 6.47 -38.10
CA GLY A 114 -3.15 6.84 -37.93
C GLY A 114 -2.51 7.22 -39.27
N PRO A 115 -1.32 7.82 -39.23
CA PRO A 115 -0.30 7.41 -40.17
C PRO A 115 0.93 6.89 -39.42
N ASP A 116 1.27 5.65 -39.78
CA ASP A 116 2.52 4.97 -39.53
C ASP A 116 3.56 5.49 -40.53
N ARG A 117 4.71 6.00 -40.06
CA ARG A 117 5.97 6.08 -40.81
C ARG A 117 7.17 5.93 -39.86
N GLN A 118 7.71 4.72 -39.92
CA GLN A 118 8.99 4.12 -39.54
C GLN A 118 10.24 4.86 -40.13
N PRO A 119 11.51 4.41 -39.96
CA PRO A 119 12.46 4.53 -38.83
C PRO A 119 13.88 5.11 -39.21
N ASP A 120 14.78 5.18 -38.20
CA ASP A 120 16.27 5.27 -38.21
C ASP A 120 16.93 6.50 -38.91
N ASP A 121 18.00 7.16 -38.44
CA ASP A 121 19.22 6.68 -37.80
C ASP A 121 20.04 7.84 -37.17
N ALA A 122 20.91 7.50 -36.23
CA ALA A 122 22.16 8.18 -35.80
C ALA A 122 22.17 9.64 -35.29
N ALA A 123 22.39 9.83 -33.97
CA ALA A 123 23.64 10.44 -33.45
C ALA A 123 23.68 10.47 -31.90
N SER A 124 24.73 9.82 -31.37
CA SER A 124 25.28 9.81 -30.01
C SER A 124 25.28 11.13 -29.21
N SER A 125 24.97 11.01 -27.90
CA SER A 125 25.68 11.48 -26.68
C SER A 125 26.41 12.85 -26.61
N PRO A 126 26.81 13.37 -25.42
CA PRO A 126 26.38 13.15 -24.02
C PRO A 126 26.10 14.48 -23.27
N ALA A 127 25.70 14.37 -21.99
CA ALA A 127 25.65 15.48 -21.04
C ALA A 127 27.04 16.10 -20.76
N PRO A 128 27.09 17.36 -20.26
CA PRO A 128 28.14 17.77 -19.34
C PRO A 128 27.57 18.21 -17.98
N ASP A 129 28.14 17.59 -16.97
CA ASP A 129 28.25 18.05 -15.58
C ASP A 129 29.06 19.36 -15.54
N VAL A 130 28.54 20.41 -14.91
CA VAL A 130 29.33 21.58 -14.51
C VAL A 130 28.80 22.18 -13.20
N SER A 131 29.56 21.87 -12.14
CA SER A 131 30.00 22.75 -11.05
C SER A 131 28.98 23.61 -10.31
N THR A 132 28.67 23.12 -9.10
CA THR A 132 28.36 23.90 -7.90
C THR A 132 29.43 24.97 -7.66
N GLU A 133 29.11 26.24 -7.93
CA GLU A 133 29.88 27.38 -7.45
C GLU A 133 29.31 27.87 -6.10
N PRO A 134 30.08 27.89 -5.01
CA PRO A 134 29.65 28.48 -3.76
C PRO A 134 29.75 30.01 -3.85
N GLN A 135 28.65 30.74 -3.60
CA GLN A 135 28.74 32.19 -3.36
C GLN A 135 29.23 32.46 -1.93
N PRO A 136 30.40 33.09 -1.73
CA PRO A 136 30.69 33.81 -0.50
C PRO A 136 30.19 35.26 -0.64
N SER A 137 29.23 35.67 0.18
CA SER A 137 28.90 37.09 0.34
C SER A 137 29.63 37.62 1.59
N PRO A 138 30.58 38.57 1.44
CA PRO A 138 31.29 39.15 2.56
C PRO A 138 30.48 40.27 3.24
N ALA A 139 30.31 40.18 4.56
CA ALA A 139 30.35 41.34 5.46
C ALA A 139 31.84 41.75 5.64
N PRO A 140 32.25 42.98 6.07
CA PRO A 140 31.54 43.86 7.02
C PRO A 140 31.72 45.40 6.86
N ALA A 141 31.02 46.12 7.76
CA ALA A 141 31.38 47.34 8.50
C ALA A 141 31.73 48.68 7.79
N HIS A 142 30.93 49.71 8.08
CA HIS A 142 31.33 50.87 8.90
C HIS A 142 30.11 51.54 9.54
#